data_AF-A0A2D5ZQ70-F1
#
_entry.id   AF-A0A2D5ZQ70-F1
#
_cell.length_a   1.000
_cell.length_b   1.000
_cell.length_c   1.000
_cell.angle_alpha   90.00
_cell.angle_beta   90.00
_cell.angle_gamma   90.00
#
_symmetry.space_group_name_H-M   'P 1'
#
loop_
_entity.id
_entity.type
_entity.pdbx_description
1 polymer ?
#
loop_
_entity_poly.entity_id
_entity_poly.type
_entity_poly.pdbx_seq_one_letter_code
_entity_poly.pdbx_strand_id
1 'polypeptide(L)'
;MRPKPAGIAALIGVVAPEVLTDAIEASKKLTNLGVPHALVGGLAVGLHGHPRATKDADYIVGEAAFHSTSQLLVYRDDLKDLVERSDVDLIAVPPGHPHIADLLVLPVESTIPVLPVEALVLMKLEAGRSQDRADVVALLKAGASVDDIARYLRREAPGLLPAFSELQEER
;
A
#
# COMPACT_ATOMS: atom_id res chain seq x y z
N MET A 1 1.03 -6.28 -20.68
CA MET A 1 1.68 -6.93 -19.52
C MET A 1 1.82 -5.87 -18.45
N ARG A 2 1.34 -6.10 -17.22
CA ARG A 2 1.42 -5.08 -16.15
C ARG A 2 2.90 -4.87 -15.78
N PRO A 3 3.41 -3.63 -15.65
CA PRO A 3 4.76 -3.42 -15.13
C PRO A 3 4.81 -3.94 -13.70
N LYS A 4 5.82 -4.78 -13.40
CA LYS A 4 6.06 -5.27 -12.05
C LYS A 4 6.64 -4.12 -11.21
N PRO A 5 6.23 -3.94 -9.95
CA PRO A 5 6.87 -2.99 -9.05
C PRO A 5 8.39 -3.22 -8.99
N ALA A 6 9.16 -2.15 -8.85
CA ALA A 6 10.58 -2.22 -8.64
C ALA A 6 10.91 -2.93 -7.31
N GLY A 7 12.12 -3.49 -7.19
CA GLY A 7 12.61 -4.02 -5.92
C GLY A 7 12.99 -2.90 -4.95
N ILE A 8 13.07 -3.22 -3.65
CA ILE A 8 13.37 -2.24 -2.58
C ILE A 8 14.68 -1.46 -2.78
N ALA A 9 15.63 -2.01 -3.54
CA ALA A 9 16.85 -1.34 -3.94
C ALA A 9 16.60 -0.01 -4.69
N ALA A 10 15.45 0.15 -5.35
CA ALA A 10 15.07 1.40 -6.02
C ALA A 10 14.83 2.57 -5.06
N LEU A 11 14.71 2.31 -3.75
CA LEU A 11 14.48 3.34 -2.72
C LEU A 11 15.77 3.79 -2.02
N ILE A 12 16.90 3.12 -2.28
CA ILE A 12 18.19 3.42 -1.64
C ILE A 12 18.63 4.84 -2.03
N GLY A 13 19.06 5.62 -1.03
CA GLY A 13 19.51 6.99 -1.20
C GLY A 13 18.39 8.04 -1.20
N VAL A 14 17.12 7.60 -1.21
CA VAL A 14 15.94 8.48 -1.09
C VAL A 14 15.21 8.23 0.23
N VAL A 15 15.15 6.98 0.67
CA VAL A 15 14.54 6.55 1.93
C VAL A 15 15.63 6.19 2.94
N ALA A 16 15.40 6.50 4.22
CA ALA A 16 16.31 6.16 5.31
C ALA A 16 16.51 4.62 5.41
N PRO A 17 17.74 4.13 5.61
CA PRO A 17 18.01 2.69 5.69
C PRO A 17 17.20 1.95 6.77
N GLU A 18 16.91 2.63 7.88
CA GLU A 18 16.12 2.10 8.98
C GLU A 18 14.70 1.77 8.51
N VAL A 19 14.02 2.72 7.84
CA VAL A 19 12.67 2.52 7.29
C VAL A 19 12.61 1.37 6.28
N LEU A 20 13.66 1.20 5.47
CA LEU A 20 13.74 0.07 4.53
C LEU A 20 13.91 -1.27 5.27
N THR A 21 14.70 -1.28 6.34
CA THR A 21 14.88 -2.45 7.20
C THR A 21 13.58 -2.82 7.88
N ASP A 22 12.88 -1.83 8.45
CA ASP A 22 11.60 -2.02 9.14
C ASP A 22 10.53 -2.56 8.19
N ALA A 23 10.46 -2.03 6.96
CA ALA A 23 9.57 -2.58 5.93
C ALA A 23 9.86 -4.06 5.66
N ILE A 24 11.12 -4.46 5.50
CA ILE A 24 11.51 -5.85 5.25
C ILE A 24 11.16 -6.74 6.45
N GLU A 25 11.51 -6.32 7.65
CA GLU A 25 11.28 -7.08 8.88
C GLU A 25 9.78 -7.26 9.16
N ALA A 26 8.99 -6.21 8.96
CA ALA A 26 7.53 -6.24 9.07
C ALA A 26 6.93 -7.28 8.11
N SER A 27 7.25 -7.21 6.82
CA SER A 27 6.74 -8.15 5.81
C SER A 27 7.16 -9.59 6.10
N LYS A 28 8.41 -9.79 6.53
CA LYS A 28 8.92 -11.12 6.94
C LYS A 28 8.12 -11.66 8.13
N LYS A 29 7.86 -10.83 9.14
CA LYS A 29 7.09 -11.22 10.31
C LYS A 29 5.64 -11.58 9.94
N LEU A 30 4.97 -10.74 9.17
CA LEU A 30 3.60 -11.01 8.68
C LEU A 30 3.53 -12.32 7.90
N THR A 31 4.51 -12.57 7.01
CA THR A 31 4.63 -13.84 6.27
C THR A 31 4.77 -15.03 7.21
N ASN A 32 5.66 -14.97 8.19
CA ASN A 32 5.89 -16.07 9.14
C ASN A 32 4.65 -16.39 9.99
N LEU A 33 3.82 -15.39 10.26
CA LEU A 33 2.57 -15.52 11.02
C LEU A 33 1.38 -15.94 10.16
N GLY A 34 1.58 -16.15 8.86
CA GLY A 34 0.53 -16.50 7.91
C GLY A 34 -0.48 -15.37 7.69
N VAL A 35 -0.04 -14.11 7.81
CA VAL A 35 -0.87 -12.92 7.59
C VAL A 35 -0.67 -12.38 6.17
N PRO A 36 -1.67 -12.54 5.26
CA PRO A 36 -1.62 -11.91 3.95
C PRO A 36 -1.53 -10.39 4.09
N HIS A 37 -0.65 -9.77 3.31
CA HIS A 37 -0.42 -8.33 3.41
C HIS A 37 0.04 -7.73 2.09
N ALA A 38 0.02 -6.39 2.03
CA ALA A 38 0.62 -5.62 0.95
C ALA A 38 1.11 -4.27 1.46
N LEU A 39 2.31 -3.88 1.06
CA LEU A 39 2.89 -2.56 1.31
C LEU A 39 2.08 -1.49 0.57
N VAL A 40 1.77 -0.41 1.27
CA VAL A 40 1.05 0.75 0.76
C VAL A 40 1.84 2.04 1.05
N GLY A 41 1.17 3.19 1.00
CA GLY A 41 1.76 4.45 1.45
C GLY A 41 2.93 4.95 0.59
N GLY A 42 3.85 5.66 1.22
CA GLY A 42 4.97 6.32 0.54
C GLY A 42 5.97 5.35 -0.10
N LEU A 43 6.27 4.24 0.57
CA LEU A 43 7.17 3.22 0.03
C LEU A 43 6.57 2.55 -1.22
N ALA A 44 5.27 2.22 -1.21
CA ALA A 44 4.61 1.65 -2.38
C ALA A 44 4.61 2.60 -3.58
N VAL A 45 4.39 3.91 -3.36
CA VAL A 45 4.54 4.94 -4.42
C VAL A 45 5.95 4.90 -5.01
N GLY A 46 6.96 4.76 -4.14
CA GLY A 46 8.35 4.60 -4.54
C GLY A 46 8.61 3.41 -5.44
N LEU A 47 8.10 2.24 -5.06
CA LEU A 47 8.28 0.99 -5.82
C LEU A 47 7.48 0.98 -7.13
N HIS A 48 6.47 1.82 -7.26
CA HIS A 48 5.76 2.08 -8.53
C HIS A 48 6.41 3.17 -9.40
N GLY A 49 7.60 3.64 -9.04
CA GLY A 49 8.43 4.48 -9.90
C GLY A 49 8.56 5.94 -9.46
N HIS A 50 8.07 6.31 -8.28
CA HIS A 50 8.29 7.64 -7.72
C HIS A 50 8.87 7.60 -6.30
N PRO A 51 10.17 7.25 -6.13
CA PRO A 51 10.82 7.26 -4.82
C PRO A 51 10.76 8.65 -4.19
N ARG A 52 10.33 8.72 -2.93
CA ARG A 52 10.38 9.94 -2.10
C ARG A 52 10.69 9.60 -0.66
N ALA A 53 11.17 10.58 0.08
CA ALA A 53 11.36 10.43 1.52
C ALA A 53 10.02 10.08 2.19
N THR A 54 10.05 9.12 3.10
CA THR A 54 8.94 8.68 3.93
C THR A 54 9.50 8.22 5.28
N LYS A 55 8.69 8.30 6.34
CA LYS A 55 9.17 8.08 7.71
C LYS A 55 8.81 6.70 8.26
N ASP A 56 7.89 6.04 7.59
CA ASP A 56 7.09 4.92 8.05
C ASP A 56 6.88 3.92 6.91
N ALA A 57 6.66 2.67 7.29
CA ALA A 57 6.26 1.58 6.40
C ALA A 57 4.80 1.19 6.68
N ASP A 58 3.91 1.49 5.74
CA ASP A 58 2.49 1.14 5.84
C ASP A 58 2.18 -0.22 5.20
N TYR A 59 1.41 -1.06 5.88
CA TYR A 59 0.89 -2.31 5.35
C TYR A 59 -0.63 -2.40 5.49
N ILE A 60 -1.33 -2.81 4.44
CA ILE A 60 -2.66 -3.41 4.61
C ILE A 60 -2.47 -4.88 4.97
N VAL A 61 -3.18 -5.32 6.01
CA VAL A 61 -3.17 -6.70 6.50
C VAL A 61 -4.55 -7.35 6.41
N GLY A 62 -4.55 -8.64 6.09
CA GLY A 62 -5.77 -9.44 6.01
C GLY A 62 -6.33 -9.83 7.39
N GLU A 63 -7.52 -10.44 7.39
CA GLU A 63 -8.25 -10.81 8.61
C GLU A 63 -7.42 -11.68 9.59
N ALA A 64 -6.48 -12.49 9.06
CA ALA A 64 -5.57 -13.31 9.84
C ALA A 64 -4.65 -12.53 10.81
N ALA A 65 -4.58 -11.20 10.69
CA ALA A 65 -3.90 -10.32 11.64
C ALA A 65 -4.65 -10.10 12.95
N PHE A 66 -5.96 -10.41 12.98
CA PHE A 66 -6.85 -10.09 14.10
C PHE A 66 -7.32 -11.35 14.83
N HIS A 67 -7.74 -11.19 16.08
CA HIS A 67 -8.40 -12.25 16.82
C HIS A 67 -9.79 -12.53 16.26
N SER A 68 -10.02 -13.76 15.77
CA SER A 68 -11.28 -14.20 15.15
C SER A 68 -12.50 -14.22 16.08
N THR A 69 -12.29 -14.15 17.39
CA THR A 69 -13.36 -14.24 18.39
C THR A 69 -13.86 -12.89 18.90
N SER A 70 -13.29 -11.78 18.42
CA SER A 70 -13.62 -10.44 18.91
C SER A 70 -14.57 -9.71 17.95
N GLN A 71 -15.58 -9.03 18.50
CA GLN A 71 -16.45 -8.12 17.73
C GLN A 71 -15.73 -6.80 17.37
N LEU A 72 -14.59 -6.53 18.02
CA LEU A 72 -13.69 -5.42 17.72
C LEU A 72 -12.45 -5.96 17.00
N LEU A 73 -11.92 -5.20 16.03
CA LEU A 73 -10.63 -5.53 15.42
C LEU A 73 -9.53 -5.36 16.47
N VAL A 74 -9.06 -6.49 16.98
CA VAL A 74 -7.96 -6.57 17.95
C VAL A 74 -6.84 -7.36 17.30
N TYR A 75 -5.68 -6.74 17.11
CA TYR A 75 -4.50 -7.41 16.59
C TYR A 75 -4.13 -8.61 17.45
N ARG A 76 -3.64 -9.67 16.80
CA ARG A 76 -3.05 -10.82 17.50
C ARG A 76 -1.90 -10.37 18.39
N ASP A 77 -1.76 -11.03 19.54
CA ASP A 77 -0.70 -10.72 20.51
C ASP A 77 0.72 -10.76 19.91
N ASP A 78 0.96 -11.62 18.92
CA ASP A 78 2.24 -11.76 18.24
C ASP A 78 2.55 -10.62 17.25
N LEU A 79 1.61 -9.71 17.01
CA LEU A 79 1.79 -8.50 16.22
C LEU A 79 1.94 -7.23 17.08
N LYS A 80 1.81 -7.32 18.41
CA LYS A 80 1.80 -6.14 19.30
C LYS A 80 3.08 -5.30 19.20
N ASP A 81 4.24 -5.94 19.20
CA ASP A 81 5.53 -5.28 18.99
C ASP A 81 5.60 -4.55 17.63
N LEU A 82 4.96 -5.08 16.59
CA LEU A 82 4.92 -4.41 15.28
C LEU A 82 3.96 -3.22 15.29
N VAL A 83 2.86 -3.30 16.04
CA VAL A 83 1.85 -2.23 16.17
C VAL A 83 2.31 -1.11 17.12
N GLU A 84 3.10 -1.44 18.14
CA GLU A 84 3.66 -0.46 19.09
C GLU A 84 4.86 0.31 18.52
N ARG A 85 5.43 -0.19 17.41
CA ARG A 85 6.50 0.45 16.67
C ARG A 85 5.97 1.65 15.88
N SER A 86 6.54 2.83 16.14
CA SER A 86 6.10 4.08 15.48
C SER A 86 6.53 4.21 14.02
N ASP A 87 7.32 3.28 13.51
CA ASP A 87 7.89 3.24 12.16
C ASP A 87 7.16 2.26 11.22
N VAL A 88 6.19 1.50 11.72
CA VAL A 88 5.38 0.56 10.93
C VAL A 88 3.90 0.70 11.28
N ASP A 89 3.08 1.02 10.27
CA ASP A 89 1.64 1.12 10.41
C ASP A 89 0.95 -0.09 9.79
N LEU A 90 0.16 -0.81 10.60
CA LEU A 90 -0.72 -1.87 10.12
C LEU A 90 -2.13 -1.31 9.97
N ILE A 91 -2.72 -1.51 8.79
CA ILE A 91 -4.03 -1.00 8.40
C ILE A 91 -4.92 -2.21 8.06
N ALA A 92 -6.10 -2.28 8.68
CA ALA A 92 -7.10 -3.27 8.30
C ALA A 92 -7.63 -2.98 6.88
N VAL A 93 -8.11 -4.01 6.18
CA VAL A 93 -8.85 -3.81 4.92
C VAL A 93 -9.99 -2.82 5.15
N PRO A 94 -10.05 -1.69 4.41
CA PRO A 94 -11.10 -0.69 4.61
C PRO A 94 -12.49 -1.30 4.39
N PRO A 95 -13.47 -1.12 5.31
CA PRO A 95 -14.81 -1.68 5.15
C PRO A 95 -15.55 -1.23 3.88
N GLY A 96 -15.20 -0.04 3.35
CA GLY A 96 -15.74 0.46 2.08
C GLY A 96 -15.17 -0.23 0.85
N HIS A 97 -14.05 -0.94 0.97
CA HIS A 97 -13.31 -1.57 -0.13
C HIS A 97 -12.88 -3.01 0.21
N PRO A 98 -13.85 -3.91 0.51
CA PRO A 98 -13.53 -5.29 0.92
C PRO A 98 -12.77 -6.06 -0.15
N HIS A 99 -12.91 -5.70 -1.43
CA HIS A 99 -12.18 -6.31 -2.56
C HIS A 99 -10.66 -6.14 -2.46
N ILE A 100 -10.15 -5.20 -1.66
CA ILE A 100 -8.70 -5.05 -1.41
C ILE A 100 -8.14 -6.30 -0.72
N ALA A 101 -8.94 -7.05 0.06
CA ALA A 101 -8.52 -8.30 0.67
C ALA A 101 -8.01 -9.32 -0.37
N ASP A 102 -8.62 -9.36 -1.56
CA ASP A 102 -8.25 -10.27 -2.65
C ASP A 102 -6.90 -9.88 -3.30
N LEU A 103 -6.39 -8.69 -3.02
CA LEU A 103 -5.10 -8.20 -3.50
C LEU A 103 -3.96 -8.48 -2.51
N LEU A 104 -4.28 -8.90 -1.29
CA LEU A 104 -3.30 -9.24 -0.27
C LEU A 104 -2.78 -10.64 -0.52
N VAL A 105 -1.47 -10.83 -0.34
CA VAL A 105 -0.83 -12.13 -0.60
C VAL A 105 0.08 -12.53 0.53
N LEU A 106 0.28 -13.83 0.66
CA LEU A 106 1.42 -14.39 1.37
C LEU A 106 2.56 -14.52 0.36
N PRO A 107 3.61 -13.69 0.43
CA PRO A 107 4.71 -13.80 -0.51
C PRO A 107 5.41 -15.14 -0.32
N VAL A 108 5.83 -15.74 -1.43
CA VAL A 108 6.85 -16.77 -1.43
C VAL A 108 8.19 -16.04 -1.43
N GLU A 109 9.14 -16.47 -0.57
CA GLU A 109 10.48 -15.88 -0.44
C GLU A 109 10.52 -14.47 0.21
N SER A 110 11.72 -13.86 0.27
CA SER A 110 11.98 -12.56 0.91
C SER A 110 11.53 -11.35 0.06
N THR A 111 10.38 -11.46 -0.61
CA THR A 111 9.78 -10.37 -1.38
C THR A 111 8.75 -9.62 -0.55
N ILE A 112 8.69 -8.30 -0.70
CA ILE A 112 7.65 -7.47 -0.10
C ILE A 112 6.52 -7.35 -1.13
N PRO A 113 5.30 -7.87 -0.84
CA PRO A 113 4.16 -7.61 -1.69
C PRO A 113 3.84 -6.12 -1.69
N VAL A 114 3.63 -5.54 -2.86
CA VAL A 114 3.25 -4.13 -3.00
C VAL A 114 1.84 -4.08 -3.55
N LEU A 115 0.99 -3.25 -2.95
CA LEU A 115 -0.38 -3.10 -3.41
C LEU A 115 -0.39 -2.63 -4.88
N PRO A 116 -1.23 -3.21 -5.76
CA PRO A 116 -1.33 -2.78 -7.14
C PRO A 116 -1.58 -1.27 -7.27
N VAL A 117 -1.00 -0.64 -8.30
CA VAL A 117 -1.01 0.82 -8.46
C VAL A 117 -2.43 1.38 -8.53
N GLU A 118 -3.38 0.64 -9.10
CA GLU A 118 -4.77 1.05 -9.22
C GLU A 118 -5.47 1.15 -7.86
N ALA A 119 -5.24 0.15 -7.00
CA ALA A 119 -5.75 0.15 -5.63
C ALA A 119 -5.03 1.18 -4.75
N LEU A 120 -3.73 1.39 -4.97
CA LEU A 120 -2.98 2.45 -4.31
C LEU A 120 -3.52 3.84 -4.68
N VAL A 121 -3.82 4.08 -5.96
CA VAL A 121 -4.43 5.34 -6.42
C VAL A 121 -5.82 5.54 -5.80
N LEU A 122 -6.65 4.48 -5.75
CA LEU A 122 -7.94 4.54 -5.04
C LEU A 122 -7.75 5.05 -3.61
N MET A 123 -6.87 4.41 -2.83
CA MET A 123 -6.62 4.80 -1.43
C MET A 123 -6.12 6.24 -1.30
N LYS A 124 -5.25 6.68 -2.22
CA LYS A 124 -4.70 8.04 -2.22
C LYS A 124 -5.78 9.08 -2.51
N LEU A 125 -6.67 8.80 -3.47
CA LEU A 125 -7.80 9.67 -3.79
C LEU A 125 -8.78 9.78 -2.62
N GLU A 126 -9.05 8.68 -1.90
CA GLU A 126 -9.91 8.71 -0.72
C GLU A 126 -9.31 9.48 0.44
N ALA A 127 -8.00 9.31 0.70
CA ALA A 127 -7.31 10.04 1.76
C ALA A 127 -7.27 11.56 1.47
N GLY A 128 -7.11 11.94 0.20
CA GLY A 128 -7.31 13.31 -0.28
C GLY A 128 -6.34 14.36 0.23
N ARG A 129 -5.28 14.00 0.98
CA ARG A 129 -4.28 14.96 1.47
C ARG A 129 -3.47 15.51 0.30
N SER A 130 -2.85 16.67 0.48
CA SER A 130 -2.04 17.31 -0.57
C SER A 130 -0.93 16.41 -1.10
N GLN A 131 -0.24 15.65 -0.23
CA GLN A 131 0.77 14.68 -0.63
C GLN A 131 0.17 13.50 -1.41
N ASP A 132 -1.04 13.07 -1.08
CA ASP A 132 -1.68 11.95 -1.78
C ASP A 132 -2.07 12.34 -3.22
N ARG A 133 -2.56 13.57 -3.43
CA ARG A 133 -2.77 14.14 -4.78
C ARG A 133 -1.46 14.17 -5.57
N ALA A 134 -0.38 14.66 -4.96
CA ALA A 134 0.94 14.72 -5.59
C ALA A 134 1.48 13.31 -5.94
N ASP A 135 1.31 12.34 -5.05
CA ASP A 135 1.69 10.94 -5.27
C ASP A 135 0.95 10.37 -6.49
N VAL A 136 -0.36 10.62 -6.64
CA VAL A 136 -1.14 10.17 -7.83
C VAL A 136 -0.60 10.77 -9.11
N VAL A 137 -0.39 12.09 -9.16
CA VAL A 137 0.18 12.76 -10.36
C VAL A 137 1.56 12.18 -10.69
N ALA A 138 2.38 11.94 -9.67
CA ALA A 138 3.71 11.37 -9.86
C ALA A 138 3.69 9.92 -10.37
N LEU A 139 2.76 9.09 -9.88
CA LEU A 139 2.53 7.73 -10.41
C LEU A 139 2.12 7.77 -11.89
N LEU A 140 1.25 8.69 -12.28
CA LEU A 140 0.86 8.90 -13.68
C LEU A 140 2.07 9.31 -14.54
N LYS A 141 2.91 10.22 -14.05
CA LYS A 141 4.16 10.64 -14.72
C LYS A 141 5.17 9.49 -14.81
N ALA A 142 5.21 8.60 -13.83
CA ALA A 142 6.04 7.40 -13.83
C ALA A 142 5.54 6.29 -14.77
N GLY A 143 4.39 6.48 -15.43
CA GLY A 143 3.86 5.58 -16.45
C GLY A 143 2.75 4.65 -15.97
N ALA A 144 2.13 4.92 -14.81
CA ALA A 144 0.93 4.21 -14.40
C ALA A 144 -0.19 4.35 -15.44
N SER A 145 -0.86 3.24 -15.75
CA SER A 145 -1.84 3.15 -16.84
C SER A 145 -3.14 3.88 -16.46
N VAL A 146 -3.41 5.02 -17.10
CA VAL A 146 -4.63 5.81 -16.90
C VAL A 146 -5.87 4.96 -17.18
N ASP A 147 -5.85 4.15 -18.25
CA ASP A 147 -6.99 3.31 -18.63
C ASP A 147 -7.28 2.21 -17.61
N ASP A 148 -6.24 1.58 -17.07
CA ASP A 148 -6.42 0.51 -16.07
C ASP A 148 -6.90 1.10 -14.74
N ILE A 149 -6.33 2.23 -14.31
CA ILE A 149 -6.78 2.94 -13.11
C ILE A 149 -8.23 3.40 -13.28
N ALA A 150 -8.58 4.05 -14.38
CA ALA A 150 -9.95 4.50 -14.63
C ALA A 150 -10.95 3.34 -14.69
N ARG A 151 -10.55 2.19 -15.27
CA ARG A 151 -11.37 0.98 -15.28
C ARG A 151 -11.58 0.42 -13.88
N TYR A 152 -10.52 0.39 -13.07
CA TYR A 152 -10.57 -0.04 -11.68
C TYR A 152 -11.47 0.87 -10.84
N LEU A 153 -11.25 2.19 -10.88
CA LEU A 153 -12.05 3.18 -10.15
C LEU A 153 -13.52 3.14 -10.57
N ARG A 154 -13.85 2.98 -11.85
CA ARG A 154 -15.24 2.86 -12.31
C ARG A 154 -15.97 1.67 -11.69
N ARG A 155 -15.25 0.58 -11.43
CA ARG A 155 -15.81 -0.64 -10.85
C ARG A 155 -15.94 -0.54 -9.32
N GLU A 156 -14.88 -0.08 -8.68
CA GLU A 156 -14.75 -0.16 -7.21
C GLU A 156 -15.14 1.13 -6.48
N ALA A 157 -14.90 2.29 -7.07
CA ALA A 157 -15.10 3.60 -6.43
C ALA A 157 -15.45 4.69 -7.47
N PRO A 158 -16.59 4.59 -8.17
CA PRO A 158 -16.92 5.49 -9.27
C PRO A 158 -17.02 6.97 -8.85
N GLY A 159 -17.31 7.24 -7.57
CA GLY A 159 -17.32 8.59 -7.01
C GLY A 159 -15.96 9.30 -7.01
N LEU A 160 -14.85 8.57 -7.17
CA LEU A 160 -13.49 9.14 -7.23
C LEU A 160 -13.06 9.50 -8.66
N LEU A 161 -13.85 9.13 -9.68
CA LEU A 161 -13.51 9.42 -11.07
C LEU A 161 -13.37 10.93 -11.37
N PRO A 162 -14.20 11.84 -10.84
CA PRO A 162 -14.00 13.28 -11.06
C PRO A 162 -12.65 13.76 -10.52
N ALA A 163 -12.31 13.41 -9.28
CA ALA A 163 -11.04 13.77 -8.67
C ALA A 163 -9.83 13.17 -9.42
N PHE A 164 -9.96 11.93 -9.91
CA PHE A 164 -8.92 11.32 -10.74
C PHE A 164 -8.73 12.05 -12.07
N SER A 165 -9.81 12.45 -12.74
CA SER A 165 -9.76 13.21 -13.99
C SER A 165 -9.08 14.56 -13.81
N GLU A 166 -9.37 15.29 -12.73
CA GLU A 166 -8.69 16.56 -12.41
C GLU A 166 -7.16 16.37 -12.31
N LEU A 167 -6.71 15.31 -11.63
CA LEU A 167 -5.28 15.03 -11.48
C LEU A 167 -4.60 14.56 -12.78
N GLN A 168 -5.35 14.02 -13.74
CA GLN A 168 -4.80 13.67 -15.05
C GLN A 168 -4.38 14.92 -15.84
N GLU A 169 -5.10 16.03 -15.67
CA GLU A 169 -4.77 17.31 -16.31
C GLU A 169 -3.48 17.92 -15.76
N GLU A 170 -3.04 17.49 -14.57
CA GLU A 170 -1.80 17.91 -13.92
C GLU A 170 -0.56 17.04 -14.31
N ARG A 171 -0.76 16.02 -15.15
CA ARG A 171 0.28 15.07 -15.59
C ARG A 171 1.32 15.68 -16.54
#